data_AF-A0A3D0P339-F1
#
_entry.id   AF-A0A3D0P339-F1
#
_cell.length_a   1.000
_cell.length_b   1.000
_cell.length_c   1.000
_cell.angle_alpha   90.00
_cell.angle_beta   90.00
_cell.angle_gamma   90.00
#
_symmetry.space_group_name_H-M   'P 1'
#
loop_
_entity.id
_entity.type
_entity.pdbx_description
1 polymer ?
#
loop_
_entity_poly.entity_id
_entity_poly.type
_entity_poly.pdbx_seq_one_letter_code
_entity_poly.pdbx_strand_id
1 'polypeptide(L)'
;MTRTVFPIILNTFREAIRDRILYNLVIFALLVIASAVLLKDLTDGQEGRTIVNIGLTAMLFFGVFIAIFVGVGLVSKEIEKRTVYSI
;
A
#
# COMPACT_ATOMS: atom_id res chain seq x y z
N MET A 1 -9.25 -14.64 27.76
CA MET A 1 -8.14 -13.71 27.48
C MET A 1 -8.01 -13.34 25.99
N THR A 2 -8.42 -14.19 25.03
CA THR A 2 -8.36 -13.93 23.57
C THR A 2 -9.44 -12.98 23.02
N ARG A 3 -10.59 -12.81 23.71
CA ARG A 3 -11.72 -12.01 23.20
C ARG A 3 -11.44 -10.51 23.14
N THR A 4 -10.48 -10.00 23.91
CA THR A 4 -10.17 -8.56 23.99
C THR A 4 -9.12 -8.11 22.98
N VAL A 5 -8.25 -9.01 22.52
CA VAL A 5 -7.14 -8.67 21.59
C VAL A 5 -7.66 -8.48 20.16
N PHE A 6 -8.60 -9.33 19.73
CA PHE A 6 -9.19 -9.27 18.39
C PHE A 6 -9.80 -7.90 18.03
N PRO A 7 -10.64 -7.27 18.87
CA PRO A 7 -11.19 -5.95 18.56
C PRO A 7 -10.12 -4.83 18.53
N ILE A 8 -9.05 -4.93 19.32
CA ILE A 8 -7.95 -3.95 19.31
C ILE A 8 -7.18 -4.01 18.00
N ILE A 9 -6.88 -5.22 17.52
CA ILE A 9 -6.22 -5.45 16.21
C ILE A 9 -7.09 -4.89 15.08
N LEU A 10 -8.38 -5.23 15.07
CA LEU A 10 -9.31 -4.78 14.04
C LEU A 10 -9.45 -3.25 14.00
N ASN A 11 -9.51 -2.60 15.16
CA ASN A 11 -9.63 -1.15 15.23
C ASN A 11 -8.35 -0.47 14.73
N THR A 12 -7.18 -0.96 15.16
CA THR A 12 -5.88 -0.43 14.73
C THR A 12 -5.67 -0.60 13.21
N PHE A 13 -6.08 -1.75 12.67
CA PHE A 13 -6.00 -2.03 11.23
C PHE A 13 -6.92 -1.11 10.41
N ARG A 14 -8.17 -0.92 10.85
CA ARG A 14 -9.09 0.04 10.22
C ARG A 14 -8.55 1.47 10.28
N GLU A 15 -7.97 1.84 11.41
CA GLU A 15 -7.42 3.18 11.60
C GLU A 15 -6.14 3.40 10.78
N ALA A 16 -5.36 2.36 10.51
CA ALA A 16 -4.26 2.40 9.55
C ALA A 16 -4.76 2.50 8.11
N ILE A 17 -5.76 1.71 7.71
CA ILE A 17 -6.34 1.74 6.35
C ILE A 17 -6.99 3.09 6.03
N ARG A 18 -7.59 3.75 7.03
CA ARG A 18 -8.27 5.05 6.83
C ARG A 18 -7.31 6.21 6.62
N ASP A 19 -5.99 5.97 6.65
CA ASP A 19 -5.02 7.01 6.36
C ASP A 19 -5.10 7.43 4.89
N ARG A 20 -5.29 8.72 4.63
CA ARG A 20 -5.56 9.24 3.27
C ARG A 20 -4.41 8.95 2.30
N ILE A 21 -3.20 8.83 2.83
CA ILE A 21 -2.00 8.47 2.08
C ILE A 21 -2.17 7.11 1.39
N LEU A 22 -2.71 6.10 2.09
CA LEU A 22 -2.91 4.76 1.50
C LEU A 22 -3.95 4.77 0.38
N TYR A 23 -5.04 5.52 0.54
CA TYR A 23 -6.05 5.68 -0.51
C TYR A 23 -5.48 6.33 -1.77
N ASN A 24 -4.73 7.43 -1.62
CA ASN A 24 -4.08 8.09 -2.73
C ASN A 24 -3.08 7.17 -3.44
N LEU A 25 -2.34 6.36 -2.69
CA LEU A 25 -1.36 5.45 -3.25
C LEU A 25 -1.99 4.32 -4.08
N VAL A 26 -3.11 3.77 -3.61
CA VAL A 26 -3.88 2.75 -4.37
C VAL A 26 -4.47 3.36 -5.64
N ILE A 27 -5.06 4.56 -5.57
CA ILE A 27 -5.58 5.26 -6.74
C ILE A 27 -4.46 5.50 -7.77
N PHE A 28 -3.29 5.94 -7.30
CA PHE A 28 -2.16 6.20 -8.18
C PHE A 28 -1.62 4.91 -8.82
N ALA A 29 -1.55 3.81 -8.07
CA ALA A 29 -1.20 2.50 -8.62
C ALA A 29 -2.17 2.04 -9.71
N LEU A 30 -3.49 2.21 -9.49
CA LEU A 30 -4.51 1.88 -10.48
C LEU A 30 -4.40 2.75 -11.74
N LEU A 31 -4.10 4.04 -11.59
CA LEU A 31 -3.85 4.94 -12.72
C LEU A 31 -2.66 4.47 -13.55
N VAL A 32 -1.55 4.10 -12.92
CA VAL A 32 -0.36 3.58 -13.62
C VAL A 32 -0.67 2.28 -14.36
N ILE A 33 -1.41 1.36 -13.74
CA ILE A 33 -1.84 0.12 -14.39
C ILE A 33 -2.76 0.42 -15.58
N ALA A 34 -3.71 1.34 -15.43
CA ALA A 34 -4.60 1.74 -16.52
C ALA A 34 -3.82 2.39 -17.68
N SER A 35 -2.85 3.27 -17.38
CA SER A 35 -1.95 3.83 -18.38
C SER A 35 -1.14 2.75 -19.09
N ALA A 36 -0.62 1.75 -18.36
CA ALA A 36 0.13 0.64 -18.96
C ALA A 36 -0.70 -0.17 -19.97
N VAL A 37 -2.00 -0.34 -19.71
CA VAL A 37 -2.93 -0.98 -20.66
C VAL A 37 -3.13 -0.12 -21.91
N LEU A 38 -3.23 1.20 -21.78
CA LEU A 38 -3.34 2.12 -22.93
C LEU A 38 -2.06 2.16 -23.78
N LEU A 39 -0.89 2.01 -23.15
CA LEU A 39 0.41 1.97 -23.82
C LEU A 39 0.69 0.65 -24.55
N LYS A 40 -0.12 -0.39 -24.33
CA LYS A 40 -0.01 -1.68 -25.02
C LYS A 40 0.03 -1.52 -26.53
N ASP A 41 -0.91 -0.74 -27.07
CA ASP A 41 -1.15 -0.64 -28.52
C ASP A 41 -0.06 0.17 -29.25
N LEU A 42 0.80 0.90 -28.52
CA LEU A 42 1.96 1.59 -29.07
C LEU A 42 3.20 0.68 -29.20
N THR A 43 3.18 -0.53 -28.62
CA THR A 43 4.36 -1.41 -28.61
C THR A 43 4.32 -2.39 -29.78
N ASP A 44 4.92 -2.01 -30.91
CA ASP A 44 5.10 -2.86 -32.10
C ASP A 44 5.72 -4.23 -31.75
N GLY A 45 4.91 -5.29 -31.73
CA GLY A 45 5.35 -6.69 -31.77
C GLY A 45 5.70 -7.36 -30.43
N GLN A 46 5.60 -6.68 -29.27
CA GLN A 46 5.86 -7.28 -27.94
C GLN A 46 4.77 -6.99 -26.90
N GLU A 47 3.54 -6.76 -27.36
CA GLU A 47 2.38 -6.32 -26.56
C GLU A 47 2.21 -7.05 -25.22
N GLY A 48 2.35 -8.39 -25.21
CA GLY A 48 2.16 -9.19 -23.99
C GLY A 48 3.25 -9.01 -22.93
N ARG A 49 4.52 -8.83 -23.34
CA ARG A 49 5.65 -8.73 -22.40
C ARG A 49 5.73 -7.35 -21.75
N THR A 50 5.40 -6.30 -22.50
CA THR A 50 5.48 -4.92 -22.01
C THR A 50 4.44 -4.64 -20.94
N ILE A 51 3.18 -5.08 -21.11
CA ILE A 51 2.14 -4.92 -20.08
C ILE A 51 2.55 -5.64 -18.80
N VAL A 52 3.00 -6.89 -18.92
CA VAL A 52 3.37 -7.69 -17.74
C VAL A 52 4.54 -7.03 -17.03
N ASN A 53 5.60 -6.61 -17.74
CA ASN A 53 6.74 -5.97 -17.11
C ASN A 53 6.38 -4.63 -16.43
N ILE A 54 5.58 -3.78 -17.07
CA ILE A 54 5.16 -2.50 -16.49
C ILE A 54 4.24 -2.74 -15.30
N GLY A 55 3.27 -3.63 -15.42
CA GLY A 55 2.36 -3.98 -14.33
C GLY A 55 3.09 -4.58 -13.13
N LEU A 56 4.04 -5.49 -13.37
CA LEU A 56 4.84 -6.11 -12.30
C LEU A 56 5.76 -5.09 -11.61
N THR A 57 6.42 -4.23 -12.40
CA THR A 57 7.30 -3.18 -11.87
C THR A 57 6.49 -2.16 -11.07
N ALA A 58 5.33 -1.74 -11.57
CA ALA A 58 4.43 -0.85 -10.86
C ALA A 58 3.95 -1.48 -9.54
N MET A 59 3.50 -2.74 -9.55
CA MET A 59 3.09 -3.44 -8.33
C MET A 59 4.22 -3.51 -7.30
N LEU A 60 5.45 -3.85 -7.72
CA LEU A 60 6.61 -3.88 -6.82
C LEU A 60 6.89 -2.49 -6.23
N PHE A 61 6.92 -1.46 -7.07
CA PHE A 61 7.17 -0.09 -6.64
C PHE A 61 6.12 0.38 -5.62
N PHE A 62 4.82 0.29 -5.95
CA PHE A 62 3.76 0.70 -5.03
C PHE A 62 3.69 -0.17 -3.78
N GLY A 63 3.96 -1.48 -3.89
CA GLY A 63 4.02 -2.38 -2.74
C GLY A 63 5.04 -1.94 -1.69
N VAL A 64 6.24 -1.50 -2.12
CA VAL A 64 7.26 -0.95 -1.22
C VAL A 64 6.79 0.33 -0.55
N PHE A 65 6.16 1.24 -1.31
CA PHE A 65 5.60 2.46 -0.73
C PHE A 65 4.51 2.16 0.31
N ILE A 66 3.59 1.23 0.03
CA ILE A 66 2.57 0.81 1.00
C ILE A 66 3.26 0.29 2.27
N ALA A 67 4.25 -0.59 2.13
CA ALA A 67 4.96 -1.17 3.27
C ALA A 67 5.65 -0.10 4.14
N ILE A 68 6.30 0.88 3.53
CA ILE A 68 6.95 2.00 4.24
C ILE A 68 5.91 2.85 4.97
N PHE A 69 4.85 3.28 4.27
CA PHE A 69 3.84 4.16 4.87
C PHE A 69 3.06 3.47 6.00
N VAL A 70 2.67 2.21 5.81
CA VAL A 70 2.04 1.42 6.88
C VAL A 70 2.99 1.24 8.05
N GLY A 71 4.25 0.88 7.80
CA GLY A 71 5.26 0.68 8.84
C GLY A 71 5.50 1.94 9.67
N VAL A 72 5.78 3.07 9.01
CA VAL A 72 5.97 4.36 9.68
C VAL A 72 4.70 4.81 10.40
N GLY A 73 3.52 4.63 9.80
CA GLY A 73 2.25 4.99 10.43
C GLY A 73 1.96 4.18 11.69
N LEU A 74 2.28 2.89 11.71
CA LEU A 74 2.18 2.05 12.89
C LEU A 74 3.17 2.48 13.97
N VAL A 75 4.45 2.63 13.62
CA VAL A 75 5.51 3.05 14.55
C VAL A 75 5.21 4.43 15.15
N SER A 76 4.79 5.40 14.33
CA SER A 76 4.44 6.75 14.78
C SER A 76 3.28 6.73 15.78
N LYS A 77 2.25 5.92 15.55
CA LYS A 77 1.11 5.78 16.48
C LYS A 77 1.53 5.13 17.79
N GLU A 78 2.47 4.19 17.74
CA GLU A 78 3.00 3.51 18.92
C GLU A 78 3.86 4.46 19.77
N ILE A 79 4.64 5.32 19.13
CA ILE A 79 5.41 6.39 19.80
C ILE A 79 4.47 7.42 20.43
N GLU A 80 3.43 7.86 19.72
CA GLU A 80 2.48 8.89 20.18
C GLU A 80 1.64 8.42 21.38
N LYS A 81 1.25 7.13 21.41
CA LYS A 81 0.55 6.51 22.55
C LYS A 81 1.40 6.35 23.81
N ARG A 82 2.66 6.79 23.80
CA ARG A 82 3.62 6.67 24.91
C ARG A 82 3.81 5.24 25.45
N THR A 83 3.43 4.20 24.70
CA THR A 83 3.63 2.81 25.13
C THR A 83 5.10 2.42 25.18
N VAL A 84 5.95 3.11 24.42
CA VAL A 84 7.41 2.95 24.47
C VAL A 84 8.06 3.73 25.63
N TYR A 85 7.39 4.76 26.16
CA TYR A 85 7.90 5.59 27.27
C TYR A 85 7.59 5.02 28.67
N SER A 86 6.96 3.86 28.76
CA SER A 86 6.64 3.19 30.03
C SER A 86 7.71 2.18 30.47
N ILE A 87 8.97 2.38 30.07
CA ILE A 87 10.15 1.76 30.69
C ILE A 87 10.89 2.83 31.47
#